data_AF-A0A842ZLX6-F1
#
_entry.id   AF-A0A842ZLX6-F1
#
_cell.length_a   1.000
_cell.length_b   1.000
_cell.length_c   1.000
_cell.angle_alpha   90.00
_cell.angle_beta   90.00
_cell.angle_gamma   90.00
#
_symmetry.space_group_name_H-M   'P 1'
#
loop_
_entity.id
_entity.type
_entity.pdbx_description
1 polymer ?
#
loop_
_entity_poly.entity_id
_entity_poly.type
_entity_poly.pdbx_seq_one_letter_code
_entity_poly.pdbx_strand_id
1 'polypeptide(L)'
;MASVTFALPDNVKAEMKRLSWINWSELARLEILEKLKQEQEIEEFRRIVSKSKLTEKQAQKLAEEVNRSLAKRYEKLKKRRGT
;
A
#
# COMPACT_ATOMS: atom_id res chain seq x y z
N MET A 1 -4.67 -28.52 5.15
CA MET A 1 -4.73 -27.08 5.51
C MET A 1 -4.24 -26.93 6.94
N ALA A 2 -3.53 -25.85 7.26
CA ALA A 2 -3.10 -25.55 8.63
C ALA A 2 -4.22 -24.83 9.39
N SER A 3 -4.31 -25.06 10.71
CA SER A 3 -5.20 -24.33 11.62
C SER A 3 -4.40 -23.32 12.43
N VAL A 4 -5.00 -22.16 12.68
CA VAL A 4 -4.46 -21.12 13.57
C VAL A 4 -5.50 -20.86 14.64
N THR A 5 -5.08 -20.85 15.91
CA THR A 5 -5.96 -20.58 17.06
C THR A 5 -5.55 -19.27 17.70
N PHE A 6 -6.51 -18.37 17.89
CA PHE A 6 -6.30 -17.08 18.53
C PHE A 6 -6.97 -17.07 19.91
N ALA A 7 -6.26 -16.56 20.91
CA ALA A 7 -6.86 -16.15 22.17
C ALA A 7 -7.47 -14.76 21.97
N LEU A 8 -8.77 -14.63 22.17
CA LEU A 8 -9.49 -13.36 22.06
C LEU A 8 -10.01 -12.94 23.43
N PRO A 9 -10.03 -11.63 23.74
CA PRO A 9 -10.72 -11.10 24.90
C PRO A 9 -12.21 -11.47 24.91
N ASP A 10 -12.77 -11.70 26.10
CA ASP A 10 -14.16 -12.17 26.23
C ASP A 10 -15.19 -11.18 25.66
N ASN A 11 -14.93 -9.88 25.77
CA ASN A 11 -15.78 -8.84 25.19
C ASN A 11 -15.82 -8.93 23.65
N VAL A 12 -14.70 -9.24 23.01
CA VAL A 12 -14.63 -9.41 21.55
C VAL A 12 -15.41 -10.64 21.13
N LYS A 13 -15.26 -11.75 21.87
CA LYS A 13 -16.02 -12.99 21.61
C LYS A 13 -17.52 -12.78 21.75
N ALA A 14 -17.97 -11.97 22.72
CA ALA A 14 -19.37 -11.63 22.91
C ALA A 14 -19.93 -10.86 21.69
N GLU A 15 -19.20 -9.87 21.19
CA GLU A 15 -19.59 -9.12 20.00
C GLU A 15 -19.60 -9.98 18.73
N MET A 16 -18.61 -10.86 18.56
CA MET A 16 -18.58 -11.82 17.44
C MET A 16 -19.78 -12.77 17.46
N LYS A 17 -20.21 -13.21 18.65
CA LYS A 17 -21.43 -14.02 18.82
C LYS A 17 -22.69 -13.22 18.50
N ARG A 18 -22.75 -11.94 18.89
CA ARG A 18 -23.87 -11.04 18.56
C ARG A 18 -24.01 -10.86 17.05
N LEU A 19 -22.88 -10.80 16.35
CA LEU A 19 -22.78 -10.69 14.89
C LEU A 19 -22.59 -12.07 14.24
N SER A 20 -23.40 -13.05 14.63
CA SER A 20 -23.29 -14.44 14.17
C SER A 20 -23.51 -14.65 12.67
N TRP A 21 -24.05 -13.64 11.97
CA TRP A 21 -24.22 -13.66 10.51
C TRP A 21 -22.91 -13.48 9.74
N ILE A 22 -21.82 -13.05 10.42
CA ILE A 22 -20.49 -12.87 9.81
C ILE A 22 -19.72 -14.20 9.85
N ASN A 23 -19.16 -14.61 8.70
CA ASN A 23 -18.19 -15.70 8.65
C ASN A 23 -16.80 -15.21 9.12
N TRP A 24 -16.59 -15.19 10.43
CA TRP A 24 -15.37 -14.70 11.06
C TRP A 24 -14.10 -15.42 10.61
N SER A 25 -14.17 -16.72 10.34
CA SER A 25 -13.02 -17.51 9.88
C SER A 25 -12.58 -17.08 8.48
N GLU A 26 -13.52 -16.73 7.61
CA GLU A 26 -13.22 -16.26 6.26
C GLU A 26 -12.71 -14.83 6.26
N LEU A 27 -13.32 -13.96 7.06
CA LEU A 27 -12.81 -12.61 7.27
C LEU A 27 -11.36 -12.65 7.79
N ALA A 28 -11.09 -13.44 8.83
CA ALA A 28 -9.74 -13.59 9.37
C ALA A 28 -8.75 -14.10 8.31
N ARG A 29 -9.17 -15.06 7.47
CA ARG A 29 -8.33 -15.59 6.39
C ARG A 29 -7.98 -14.51 5.37
N LEU A 30 -8.96 -13.72 4.94
CA LEU A 30 -8.75 -12.66 3.95
C LEU A 30 -7.81 -11.58 4.50
N GLU A 31 -8.03 -11.13 5.73
CA GLU A 31 -7.19 -10.13 6.37
C GLU A 31 -5.74 -10.60 6.54
N ILE A 32 -5.53 -11.88 6.94
CA ILE A 32 -4.19 -12.45 7.05
C ILE A 32 -3.49 -12.49 5.68
N LEU A 33 -4.19 -12.94 4.63
CA LEU A 33 -3.62 -13.01 3.28
C LEU A 33 -3.27 -11.63 2.73
N GLU A 34 -4.16 -10.66 2.92
CA GLU A 34 -3.93 -9.28 2.49
C GLU A 34 -2.74 -8.67 3.24
N LYS A 35 -2.64 -8.89 4.55
CA LYS A 35 -1.51 -8.40 5.33
C LYS A 35 -0.19 -9.03 4.89
N LEU A 36 -0.16 -10.33 4.61
CA LEU A 36 1.03 -11.01 4.09
C LEU A 36 1.45 -10.46 2.73
N LYS A 37 0.49 -10.19 1.84
CA LYS A 37 0.75 -9.59 0.53
C LYS A 37 1.36 -8.19 0.68
N GLN A 38 0.81 -7.35 1.55
CA GLN A 38 1.35 -6.01 1.81
C GLN A 38 2.79 -6.07 2.34
N GLU A 39 3.09 -6.99 3.27
CA GLU A 39 4.46 -7.16 3.76
C GLU A 39 5.42 -7.65 2.66
N GLN A 40 4.96 -8.51 1.75
CA GLN A 40 5.76 -8.93 0.59
C GLN A 40 6.05 -7.76 -0.37
N GLU A 41 5.06 -6.91 -0.66
CA GLU A 41 5.24 -5.72 -1.48
C GLU A 41 6.22 -4.73 -0.86
N ILE A 42 6.15 -4.54 0.47
CA ILE A 42 7.10 -3.70 1.22
C ILE A 42 8.51 -4.27 1.14
N GLU A 43 8.68 -5.59 1.30
CA GLU A 43 9.98 -6.24 1.20
C GLU A 43 10.58 -6.10 -0.20
N GLU A 44 9.78 -6.27 -1.25
CA GLU A 44 10.20 -6.05 -2.62
C GLU A 44 10.62 -4.59 -2.85
N PHE A 45 9.81 -3.63 -2.37
CA PHE A 45 10.15 -2.21 -2.43
C PHE A 45 11.47 -1.92 -1.72
N ARG A 46 11.67 -2.44 -0.50
CA ARG A 46 12.94 -2.31 0.25
C ARG A 46 14.11 -2.88 -0.53
N ARG A 47 13.97 -4.05 -1.17
CA ARG A 47 15.01 -4.67 -2.01
C ARG A 47 15.36 -3.84 -3.25
N ILE A 48 14.37 -3.17 -3.85
CA ILE A 48 14.61 -2.28 -4.98
C ILE A 48 15.35 -1.03 -4.51
N VAL A 49 14.85 -0.40 -3.44
CA VAL A 49 15.44 0.82 -2.88
C VAL A 49 16.83 0.59 -2.31
N SER A 50 17.13 -0.58 -1.74
CA SER A 50 18.45 -0.89 -1.18
C SER A 50 19.58 -0.88 -2.22
N LYS A 51 19.25 -1.02 -3.51
CA LYS A 51 20.22 -0.89 -4.61
C LYS A 51 20.44 0.57 -5.04
N SER A 52 19.58 1.47 -4.60
CA SER A 52 19.67 2.90 -4.92
C SER A 52 20.83 3.54 -4.18
N LYS A 53 21.70 4.24 -4.92
CA LYS A 53 22.78 5.08 -4.37
C LYS A 53 22.40 6.56 -4.36
N LEU A 54 21.13 6.86 -4.57
CA LEU A 54 20.66 8.23 -4.74
C LEU A 54 20.67 8.92 -3.37
N THR A 55 21.41 10.01 -3.27
CA THR A 55 21.37 10.87 -2.07
C THR A 55 20.09 11.70 -2.06
N GLU A 56 19.68 12.17 -0.89
CA GLU A 56 18.49 13.02 -0.72
C GLU A 56 18.55 14.27 -1.60
N LYS A 57 19.71 14.91 -1.67
CA LYS A 57 19.94 16.08 -2.55
C LYS A 57 19.80 15.74 -4.04
N GLN A 58 20.21 14.55 -4.46
CA GLN A 58 20.02 14.09 -5.84
C GLN A 58 18.56 13.76 -6.12
N ALA A 59 17.84 13.17 -5.15
CA ALA A 59 16.42 12.89 -5.27
C ALA A 59 15.63 14.19 -5.44
N GLN A 60 15.95 15.21 -4.64
CA GLN A 60 15.30 16.51 -4.70
C GLN A 60 15.56 17.22 -6.03
N LYS A 61 16.81 17.25 -6.51
CA LYS A 61 17.12 17.79 -7.83
C LYS A 61 16.35 17.09 -8.96
N LEU A 62 16.30 15.76 -8.91
CA LEU A 62 15.56 14.98 -9.89
C LEU A 62 14.05 15.31 -9.85
N ALA A 63 13.47 15.45 -8.65
CA ALA A 63 12.07 15.82 -8.49
C ALA A 63 11.76 17.20 -9.08
N GLU A 64 12.63 18.19 -8.85
CA GLU A 64 12.49 19.54 -9.42
C GLU A 64 12.56 19.54 -10.95
N GLU A 65 13.51 18.78 -11.52
CA GLU A 65 13.66 18.64 -12.98
C GLU A 65 12.44 17.97 -13.62
N VAL A 66 11.95 16.87 -13.03
CA VAL A 66 10.75 16.16 -13.48
C VAL A 66 9.52 17.08 -13.42
N ASN A 67 9.32 17.78 -12.30
CA ASN A 67 8.19 18.71 -12.15
C ASN A 67 8.24 19.83 -13.19
N ARG A 68 9.41 20.43 -13.42
CA ARG A 68 9.59 21.47 -14.43
C ARG A 68 9.31 20.94 -15.84
N SER A 69 9.76 19.72 -16.15
CA SER A 69 9.51 19.08 -17.44
C SER A 69 8.02 18.79 -17.66
N LEU A 70 7.34 18.24 -16.66
CA LEU A 70 5.91 17.97 -16.69
C LEU A 70 5.10 19.26 -16.85
N ALA A 71 5.40 20.30 -16.09
CA ALA A 71 4.75 21.60 -16.21
C ALA A 71 4.84 22.16 -17.63
N LYS A 72 6.04 22.15 -18.24
CA LYS A 72 6.23 22.57 -19.64
C LYS A 72 5.40 21.73 -20.62
N ARG A 73 5.29 20.42 -20.39
CA ARG A 73 4.48 19.52 -21.22
C ARG A 73 2.99 19.86 -21.11
N TYR A 74 2.48 20.05 -19.89
CA TYR A 74 1.08 20.41 -19.66
C TYR A 74 0.72 21.78 -20.23
N GLU A 75 1.60 22.77 -20.11
CA GLU A 75 1.42 24.08 -20.74
C GLU A 75 1.32 23.99 -22.27
N LYS A 76 2.18 23.18 -22.90
CA LYS A 76 2.08 22.91 -24.35
C LYS A 76 0.78 22.22 -24.73
N LEU A 77 0.32 21.26 -23.93
CA LEU A 77 -0.94 20.55 -24.17
C LEU A 77 -2.16 21.46 -23.99
N LYS A 78 -2.15 22.35 -22.99
CA LYS A 78 -3.20 23.35 -22.76
C LYS A 78 -3.30 24.31 -23.95
N LYS A 79 -2.16 24.80 -24.46
CA LYS A 79 -2.11 25.65 -25.66
C LYS A 79 -2.63 24.96 -26.92
N ARG A 80 -2.47 23.62 -27.04
CA ARG A 80 -2.98 22.82 -28.17
C ARG A 80 -4.47 22.47 -28.08
N ARG A 81 -5.08 22.57 -26.90
CA ARG A 81 -6.51 22.29 -26.65
C ARG A 81 -7.36 23.55 -26.59
N GLY A 82 -6.75 24.74 -26.67
CA GLY A 82 -7.41 26.05 -26.67
C GLY A 82 -7.61 26.65 -28.07
N THR A 83 -7.73 25.82 -29.10
CA THR A 83 -8.17 26.16 -30.46
C THR A 83 -9.34 25.27 -30.84
#